data_AF-A0A6A4VIL1-F1
#
_entry.id   AF-A0A6A4VIL1-F1
#
_cell.length_a   1.000
_cell.length_b   1.000
_cell.length_c   1.000
_cell.angle_alpha   90.00
_cell.angle_beta   90.00
_cell.angle_gamma   90.00
#
_symmetry.space_group_name_H-M   'P 1'
#
loop_
_entity.id
_entity.type
_entity.pdbx_description
1 polymer ?
#
loop_
_entity_poly.entity_id
_entity_poly.type
_entity_poly.pdbx_seq_one_letter_code
_entity_poly.pdbx_strand_id
1 'polypeptide(L)'
;MTVHTRDTEPLVVHNIAIQHTRSYVYIGSPISNASIHKQVSEQMELKQCQVRKFRSFLRKNNEAPFTVKKAVWDSALNASILYSCETWMTGSLKPVDQMYQHTLKDLVGQFSVSADCHSKESVRHRAGLLHDATRL
;
A
#
# COMPACT_ATOMS: atom_id res chain seq x y z
N MET A 1 -7.70 29.36 28.98
CA MET A 1 -8.65 28.26 28.75
C MET A 1 -8.02 27.00 29.33
N THR A 2 -8.54 26.49 30.45
CA THR A 2 -7.95 25.36 31.16
C THR A 2 -8.53 24.07 30.59
N VAL A 3 -7.75 23.33 29.80
CA VAL A 3 -8.19 22.07 29.19
C VAL A 3 -7.93 20.95 30.19
N HIS A 4 -8.99 20.37 30.76
CA HIS A 4 -8.91 19.21 31.64
C HIS A 4 -8.69 17.94 30.81
N THR A 5 -7.45 17.67 30.43
CA THR A 5 -7.04 16.55 29.56
C THR A 5 -7.26 15.15 30.14
N ARG A 6 -7.76 15.02 31.38
CA ARG A 6 -7.98 13.74 32.08
C ARG A 6 -9.44 13.46 32.40
N ASP A 7 -10.34 14.31 31.95
CA ASP A 7 -11.76 14.09 32.16
C ASP A 7 -12.23 12.88 31.33
N THR A 8 -12.82 11.90 32.00
CA THR A 8 -13.41 10.71 31.38
C THR A 8 -14.90 10.59 31.69
N GLU A 9 -15.48 11.59 32.36
CA GLU A 9 -16.89 11.60 32.71
C GLU A 9 -17.74 11.66 31.44
N PRO A 10 -18.85 10.91 31.39
CA PRO A 10 -19.74 10.92 30.24
C PRO A 10 -20.40 12.29 30.08
N LEU A 11 -20.36 12.82 28.85
CA LEU A 11 -21.01 14.08 28.51
C LEU A 11 -22.49 13.80 28.19
N VAL A 12 -23.41 14.34 29.00
CA VAL A 12 -24.86 14.16 28.80
C VAL A 12 -25.44 15.36 28.05
N VAL A 13 -26.02 15.12 26.87
CA VAL A 13 -26.65 16.15 26.03
C VAL A 13 -28.05 15.68 25.65
N HIS A 14 -29.10 16.37 26.10
CA HIS A 14 -30.50 16.10 25.75
C HIS A 14 -30.90 14.60 25.84
N ASN A 15 -30.54 13.94 26.94
CA ASN A 15 -30.72 12.50 27.22
C ASN A 15 -29.80 11.52 26.45
N ILE A 16 -28.78 12.01 25.74
CA ILE A 16 -27.74 11.17 25.12
C ILE A 16 -26.48 11.24 25.98
N ALA A 17 -26.01 10.10 26.47
CA ALA A 17 -24.75 9.99 27.21
C ALA A 17 -23.61 9.62 26.26
N ILE A 18 -22.75 10.59 25.94
CA ILE A 18 -21.54 10.39 25.14
C ILE A 18 -20.43 9.88 26.06
N GLN A 19 -20.07 8.61 25.91
CA GLN A 19 -19.03 7.98 26.73
C GLN A 19 -17.63 8.26 26.18
N HIS A 20 -16.67 8.41 27.09
CA HIS A 20 -15.26 8.52 26.74
C HIS A 20 -14.78 7.25 26.02
N THR A 21 -14.29 7.41 24.78
CA THR A 21 -13.81 6.32 23.93
C THR A 21 -12.30 6.38 23.81
N ARG A 22 -11.61 5.27 24.12
CA ARG A 22 -10.14 5.19 24.06
C ARG A 22 -9.59 4.96 22.65
N SER A 23 -10.40 4.33 21.80
CA SER A 23 -10.06 4.04 20.40
C SER A 23 -11.32 3.87 19.58
N TYR A 24 -11.33 4.37 18.36
CA TYR A 24 -12.40 4.17 17.39
C TYR A 24 -11.84 3.95 16.00
N VAL A 25 -12.63 3.42 15.08
CA VAL A 25 -12.21 3.21 13.70
C VAL A 25 -12.88 4.24 12.81
N TYR A 26 -12.08 5.03 12.10
CA TYR A 26 -12.55 6.01 11.12
C TYR A 26 -12.08 5.61 9.73
N ILE A 27 -13.01 5.33 8.81
CA ILE A 27 -12.70 4.95 7.41
C ILE A 27 -11.63 3.83 7.35
N GLY A 28 -11.77 2.83 8.23
CA GLY A 28 -10.83 1.70 8.30
C GLY A 28 -9.46 2.00 8.90
N SER A 29 -9.29 3.16 9.54
CA SER A 29 -8.08 3.56 10.27
C SER A 29 -8.39 3.65 11.77
N PRO A 30 -7.76 2.84 12.63
CA PRO A 30 -7.85 3.03 14.09
C PRO A 30 -7.27 4.36 14.54
N ILE A 31 -8.09 5.15 15.23
CA ILE A 31 -7.71 6.39 15.89
C ILE A 31 -7.73 6.12 17.40
N SER A 32 -6.70 6.59 18.09
CA SER A 32 -6.56 6.44 19.53
C SER A 32 -6.00 7.71 20.18
N ASN A 33 -5.87 7.69 21.51
CA ASN A 33 -5.21 8.76 22.26
C ASN A 33 -3.67 8.67 22.24
N ALA A 34 -3.09 7.77 21.44
CA ALA A 34 -1.64 7.67 21.27
C ALA A 34 -1.07 8.87 20.48
N SER A 35 0.26 9.06 20.52
CA SER A 35 0.91 10.08 19.68
C SER A 35 0.63 9.82 18.19
N ILE A 36 0.51 10.88 17.40
CA ILE A 36 0.17 10.76 15.97
C ILE A 36 1.24 9.94 15.24
N HIS A 37 2.52 10.05 15.62
CA HIS A 37 3.59 9.19 15.11
C HIS A 37 3.33 7.70 15.32
N LYS A 38 2.89 7.31 16.53
CA LYS A 38 2.57 5.93 16.85
C LYS A 38 1.35 5.45 16.05
N GLN A 39 0.31 6.28 15.97
CA GLN A 39 -0.87 5.96 15.17
C GLN A 39 -0.53 5.75 13.70
N VAL A 40 0.27 6.64 13.08
CA VAL A 40 0.71 6.49 11.68
C VAL A 40 1.52 5.21 11.48
N SER A 41 2.43 4.88 12.41
CA SER A 41 3.21 3.64 12.35
C SER A 41 2.32 2.39 12.40
N GLU A 42 1.38 2.35 13.36
CA GLU A 42 0.41 1.27 13.49
C GLU A 42 -0.48 1.14 12.25
N GLN A 43 -0.89 2.28 11.65
CA GLN A 43 -1.60 2.26 10.37
C GLN A 43 -0.74 1.60 9.29
N MET A 44 0.53 1.98 9.15
CA MET A 44 1.41 1.42 8.12
C MET A 44 1.60 -0.08 8.29
N GLU A 45 1.72 -0.56 9.52
CA GLU A 45 1.76 -1.99 9.83
C GLU A 45 0.49 -2.73 9.39
N LEU A 46 -0.69 -2.17 9.66
CA LEU A 46 -1.96 -2.73 9.19
C LEU A 46 -2.05 -2.75 7.66
N LYS A 47 -1.53 -1.72 6.98
CA LYS A 47 -1.52 -1.67 5.50
C LYS A 47 -0.48 -2.60 4.86
N GLN A 48 0.46 -3.19 5.60
CA GLN A 48 1.41 -4.20 5.06
C GLN A 48 0.70 -5.39 4.40
N CYS A 49 -0.50 -5.75 4.85
CA CYS A 49 -1.31 -6.78 4.20
C CYS A 49 -1.60 -6.44 2.72
N GLN A 50 -1.88 -5.17 2.42
CA GLN A 50 -2.14 -4.71 1.06
C GLN A 50 -0.87 -4.76 0.21
N VAL A 51 0.28 -4.41 0.78
CA VAL A 51 1.59 -4.54 0.13
C VAL A 51 1.86 -6.00 -0.26
N ARG A 52 1.57 -6.95 0.64
CA ARG A 52 1.72 -8.39 0.36
C ARG A 52 0.78 -8.85 -0.75
N LYS A 53 -0.47 -8.38 -0.78
CA LYS A 53 -1.42 -8.66 -1.87
C LYS A 53 -0.90 -8.12 -3.20
N PHE A 54 -0.37 -6.90 -3.21
CA PHE A 54 0.22 -6.30 -4.40
C PHE A 54 1.42 -7.10 -4.92
N ARG A 55 2.35 -7.50 -4.05
CA ARG A 55 3.47 -8.40 -4.45
C ARG A 55 2.98 -9.73 -5.01
N SER A 56 1.93 -10.30 -4.41
CA SER A 56 1.31 -11.53 -4.90
C SER A 56 0.70 -11.33 -6.29
N PHE A 57 -0.01 -10.21 -6.51
CA PHE A 57 -0.55 -9.83 -7.81
C PHE A 57 0.54 -9.71 -8.86
N LEU A 58 1.61 -8.96 -8.55
CA LEU A 58 2.73 -8.79 -9.46
C LEU A 58 3.38 -10.13 -9.84
N ARG A 59 3.60 -11.02 -8.86
CA ARG A 59 4.16 -12.36 -9.11
C ARG A 59 3.26 -13.24 -9.98
N LYS A 60 1.93 -13.22 -9.74
CA LYS A 60 0.97 -14.03 -10.50
C LYS A 60 0.73 -13.49 -11.91
N ASN A 61 0.88 -12.18 -12.10
CA ASN A 61 0.63 -11.48 -13.36
C ASN A 61 1.93 -10.90 -13.92
N ASN A 62 2.99 -11.72 -13.98
CA ASN A 62 4.31 -11.25 -14.40
C ASN A 62 4.29 -10.74 -15.85
N GLU A 63 3.48 -11.34 -16.72
CA GLU A 63 3.36 -10.97 -18.14
C GLU A 63 2.44 -9.79 -18.39
N ALA A 64 1.75 -9.27 -17.36
CA ALA A 64 0.86 -8.14 -17.54
C ALA A 64 1.64 -6.88 -17.98
N PRO A 65 1.12 -6.10 -18.95
CA PRO A 65 1.74 -4.85 -19.37
C PRO A 65 1.95 -3.89 -18.18
N PHE A 66 3.02 -3.10 -18.23
CA PHE A 66 3.34 -2.14 -17.19
C PHE A 66 2.17 -1.19 -16.88
N THR A 67 1.43 -0.76 -17.90
CA THR A 67 0.25 0.09 -17.75
C THR A 67 -0.80 -0.53 -16.83
N VAL A 68 -1.03 -1.85 -16.92
CA VAL A 68 -1.98 -2.58 -16.06
C VAL A 68 -1.44 -2.67 -14.63
N LYS A 69 -0.16 -3.04 -14.48
CA LYS A 69 0.49 -3.12 -13.15
C LYS A 69 0.48 -1.76 -12.44
N LYS A 70 0.74 -0.67 -13.17
CA LYS A 70 0.69 0.70 -12.68
C LYS A 70 -0.73 1.10 -12.27
N ALA A 71 -1.74 0.81 -13.09
CA ALA A 71 -3.14 1.14 -12.75
C ALA A 71 -3.60 0.44 -11.46
N VAL A 72 -3.20 -0.83 -11.27
CA VAL A 72 -3.47 -1.57 -10.03
C VAL A 72 -2.73 -0.97 -8.84
N TRP A 73 -1.46 -0.60 -9.03
CA TRP A 73 -0.67 0.07 -7.99
C TRP A 73 -1.27 1.42 -7.59
N ASP A 74 -1.59 2.30 -8.56
CA ASP A 74 -2.22 3.61 -8.33
C ASP A 74 -3.54 3.44 -7.56
N SER A 75 -4.37 2.48 -7.96
CA SER A 75 -5.66 2.20 -7.30
C SER A 75 -5.48 1.71 -5.86
N ALA A 76 -4.54 0.78 -5.63
CA ALA A 76 -4.25 0.25 -4.30
C ALA A 76 -3.65 1.33 -3.38
N LEU A 77 -2.78 2.18 -3.92
CA LEU A 77 -2.16 3.29 -3.19
C LEU A 77 -3.22 4.33 -2.78
N ASN A 78 -4.07 4.74 -3.71
CA ASN A 78 -5.16 5.68 -3.46
C ASN A 78 -6.13 5.15 -2.40
N ALA A 79 -6.57 3.89 -2.53
CA ALA A 79 -7.51 3.28 -1.59
C ALA A 79 -6.93 3.09 -0.18
N SER A 80 -5.62 2.79 -0.06
CA SER A 80 -5.03 2.40 1.22
C SER A 80 -4.34 3.54 1.96
N ILE A 81 -3.59 4.39 1.26
CA ILE A 81 -2.79 5.46 1.84
C ILE A 81 -3.58 6.77 1.86
N LEU A 82 -4.13 7.19 0.71
CA LEU A 82 -4.78 8.51 0.58
C LEU A 82 -6.11 8.60 1.35
N TYR A 83 -6.91 7.55 1.44
CA TYR A 83 -8.10 7.59 2.31
C TYR A 83 -7.78 7.60 3.81
N SER A 84 -6.58 7.17 4.20
CA SER A 84 -6.18 7.14 5.61
C SER A 84 -5.50 8.44 6.05
N CYS A 85 -5.00 9.27 5.13
CA CYS A 85 -4.19 10.44 5.47
C CYS A 85 -4.97 11.59 6.10
N GLU A 86 -6.29 11.65 5.94
CA GLU A 86 -7.16 12.58 6.68
C GLU A 86 -7.03 12.44 8.20
N THR A 87 -6.64 11.25 8.68
CA THR A 87 -6.45 10.97 10.11
C THR A 87 -5.09 11.40 10.64
N TRP A 88 -4.13 11.73 9.77
CA TRP A 88 -2.74 11.98 10.13
C TRP A 88 -2.50 13.48 10.31
N MET A 89 -2.90 14.02 11.47
CA MET A 89 -2.74 15.45 11.79
C MET A 89 -1.29 15.87 12.14
N THR A 90 -0.23 15.41 11.44
CA THR A 90 1.17 15.90 11.64
C THR A 90 2.12 15.71 10.44
N GLY A 91 3.23 16.47 10.45
CA GLY A 91 4.18 16.63 9.36
C GLY A 91 5.33 15.62 9.20
N SER A 92 5.34 14.46 9.88
CA SER A 92 6.36 13.43 9.62
C SER A 92 5.77 12.17 8.99
N LEU A 93 5.89 12.06 7.66
CA LEU A 93 5.34 10.96 6.87
C LEU A 93 6.37 9.86 6.55
N LYS A 94 7.50 9.83 7.27
CA LYS A 94 8.60 8.87 7.02
C LYS A 94 8.15 7.40 6.87
N PRO A 95 7.26 6.84 7.72
CA PRO A 95 6.82 5.46 7.56
C PRO A 95 6.02 5.23 6.26
N VAL A 96 5.25 6.25 5.86
CA VAL A 96 4.47 6.25 4.61
C VAL A 96 5.40 6.31 3.42
N ASP A 97 6.42 7.19 3.45
CA ASP A 97 7.42 7.34 2.40
C ASP A 97 8.20 6.04 2.19
N GLN A 98 8.61 5.37 3.26
CA GLN A 98 9.30 4.09 3.19
C GLN A 98 8.45 3.01 2.51
N MET A 99 7.17 2.91 2.89
CA MET A 99 6.25 1.96 2.28
C MET A 99 6.01 2.29 0.80
N TYR A 100 5.79 3.56 0.48
CA TYR A 100 5.65 4.06 -0.90
C TYR A 100 6.86 3.68 -1.75
N GLN A 101 8.07 4.05 -1.32
CA GLN A 101 9.31 3.76 -2.04
C GLN A 101 9.53 2.27 -2.23
N HIS A 102 9.19 1.43 -1.24
CA HIS A 102 9.32 -0.01 -1.38
C HIS A 102 8.37 -0.58 -2.44
N THR A 103 7.10 -0.17 -2.43
CA THR A 103 6.14 -0.66 -3.44
C THR A 103 6.44 -0.14 -4.84
N LEU A 104 7.00 1.06 -4.95
CA LEU A 104 7.46 1.63 -6.23
C LEU A 104 8.65 0.83 -6.78
N LYS A 105 9.62 0.46 -5.92
CA LYS A 105 10.72 -0.44 -6.29
C LYS A 105 10.20 -1.81 -6.73
N ASP A 106 9.21 -2.36 -6.04
CA ASP A 106 8.60 -3.65 -6.41
C ASP A 106 7.94 -3.58 -7.80
N LEU A 107 7.28 -2.45 -8.13
CA LEU A 107 6.69 -2.23 -9.45
C LEU A 107 7.74 -2.11 -10.56
N VAL A 108 8.78 -1.29 -10.36
CA VAL A 108 9.84 -1.05 -11.35
C VAL A 108 10.77 -2.25 -11.51
N GLY A 109 11.10 -2.95 -10.42
CA GLY A 109 11.97 -4.12 -10.45
C GLY A 109 11.41 -5.28 -11.28
N GLN A 110 10.09 -5.39 -11.44
CA GLN A 110 9.51 -6.36 -12.36
C GLN A 110 9.57 -5.94 -13.83
N PHE A 111 9.65 -4.64 -14.10
CA PHE A 111 9.80 -4.15 -15.48
C PHE A 111 11.17 -4.50 -16.06
N SER A 112 12.25 -4.33 -15.28
CA SER A 112 13.59 -4.72 -15.74
C SER A 112 13.70 -6.22 -16.03
N VAL A 113 13.11 -7.07 -15.18
CA VAL A 113 13.11 -8.53 -15.39
C VAL A 113 12.27 -8.94 -16.61
N SER A 114 11.11 -8.32 -16.85
CA SER A 114 10.31 -8.62 -18.06
C SER A 114 10.98 -8.17 -19.35
N ALA A 115 11.71 -7.05 -19.36
CA ALA A 115 12.48 -6.63 -20.54
C ALA A 115 13.57 -7.65 -20.91
N ASP A 116 14.25 -8.22 -19.91
CA ASP A 116 15.22 -9.31 -20.12
C ASP A 116 14.54 -10.62 -20.57
N CYS A 117 13.32 -10.89 -20.12
CA CYS A 117 12.56 -12.09 -20.50
C CYS A 117 12.12 -12.04 -21.97
N HIS A 118 11.61 -10.90 -22.45
CA HIS A 118 11.27 -10.70 -23.86
C HIS A 118 12.49 -10.83 -24.79
N SER A 119 13.67 -10.41 -24.34
CA SER A 119 14.92 -10.61 -25.07
C SER A 119 15.30 -12.11 -25.18
N LYS A 120 15.15 -12.87 -24.09
CA LYS A 120 15.47 -14.31 -24.07
C LYS A 120 14.49 -15.18 -24.85
N GLU A 121 13.22 -14.78 -24.94
CA GLU A 121 12.19 -15.51 -25.68
C GLU A 121 12.33 -15.33 -27.21
N SER A 122 12.69 -14.13 -27.66
CA SER A 122 13.05 -13.86 -29.06
C SER A 122 14.27 -14.67 -29.52
N VAL A 123 15.28 -14.83 -28.65
CA VAL A 123 16.47 -15.66 -28.94
C VAL A 123 16.13 -17.15 -29.02
N ARG A 124 15.24 -17.67 -28.16
CA ARG A 124 14.79 -19.06 -28.22
C ARG A 124 13.96 -19.38 -29.46
N HIS A 125 13.08 -18.47 -29.88
CA HIS A 125 12.30 -18.64 -31.11
C HIS A 125 13.20 -18.66 -32.36
N ARG A 126 14.26 -17.84 -32.38
CA ARG A 126 15.25 -17.81 -33.47
C ARG A 126 16.14 -19.07 -33.49
N ALA A 127 16.51 -19.60 -32.32
CA ALA A 127 17.28 -20.84 -32.21
C ALA A 127 16.48 -22.09 -32.64
N GLY A 128 15.17 -22.12 -32.37
CA GLY A 128 14.28 -23.20 -32.83
C GLY A 128 14.12 -23.24 -34.36
N LEU A 129 14.00 -22.07 -35.01
CA LEU A 129 13.90 -21.96 -36.47
C LEU A 129 15.20 -22.32 -37.21
N LEU A 130 16.37 -22.08 -36.60
CA LEU A 130 17.66 -22.45 -37.18
C LEU A 130 17.93 -23.97 -37.13
N HIS A 131 17.36 -24.68 -36.15
CA HIS A 131 17.54 -26.13 -36.02
C HIS A 131 16.70 -26.94 -37.02
N ASP A 132 15.60 -26.39 -37.55
CA ASP A 132 14.79 -27.01 -38.62
C ASP A 132 15.33 -26.70 -40.03
N ALA A 133 15.97 -25.55 -40.24
CA ALA A 133 16.54 -25.17 -41.53
C ALA A 133 17.84 -25.92 -41.91
N THR A 134 18.42 -26.70 -40.98
CA THR A 134 19.66 -27.46 -41.21
C THR A 134 19.38 -28.96 -41.46
N ARG A 135 18.11 -29.36 -41.63
CA ARG A 135 17.67 -30.75 -41.84
C ARG A 135 17.03 -31.03 -43.21
N LEU A 136 17.25 -30.15 -44.20
CA LEU A 136 16.91 -30.40 -45.61
C LEU A 136 18.18 -30.51 -46.46
#